data_AF-A0A5Q4FIK7-F1
#
_entry.id   AF-A0A5Q4FIK7-F1
#
_cell.length_a   1.000
_cell.length_b   1.000
_cell.length_c   1.000
_cell.angle_alpha   90.00
_cell.angle_beta   90.00
_cell.angle_gamma   90.00
#
_symmetry.space_group_name_H-M   'P 1'
#
loop_
_entity.id
_entity.type
_entity.pdbx_description
1 polymer ?
#
loop_
_entity_poly.entity_id
_entity_poly.type
_entity_poly.pdbx_seq_one_letter_code
_entity_poly.pdbx_strand_id
1 'polypeptide(L)'
;MKRAEAELRNRFSGEMKPLKEKLAKLEDDIDRMEKEKSEIEQQLADPAFYESGDAQGTLKNHGDLERRLARSWNNWTEATSRMEELQDRFDAALEEIMTKV
;
A
#
# COMPACT_ATOMS: atom_id res chain seq x y z
N MET A 1 29.18 21.42 -6.11
CA MET A 1 27.90 21.29 -6.82
C MET A 1 27.66 19.86 -7.32
N LYS A 2 28.30 19.39 -8.41
CA LYS A 2 28.02 18.05 -9.00
C LYS A 2 28.10 16.87 -8.02
N ARG A 3 29.03 16.90 -7.06
CA ARG A 3 29.17 15.86 -6.04
C ARG A 3 28.00 15.85 -5.04
N ALA A 4 27.63 17.02 -4.51
CA ALA A 4 26.55 17.14 -3.53
C ALA A 4 25.19 16.76 -4.15
N GLU A 5 24.95 17.13 -5.41
CA GLU A 5 23.77 16.72 -6.15
C GLU A 5 23.71 15.20 -6.35
N ALA A 6 24.82 14.59 -6.77
CA ALA A 6 24.89 13.14 -6.96
C ALA A 6 24.66 12.37 -5.65
N GLU A 7 25.22 12.84 -4.54
CA GLU A 7 25.00 12.27 -3.21
C GLU A 7 23.53 12.40 -2.77
N LEU A 8 22.89 13.55 -3.02
CA LEU A 8 21.47 13.77 -2.73
C LEU A 8 20.57 12.83 -3.54
N ARG A 9 20.81 12.70 -4.86
CA ARG A 9 20.06 11.79 -5.74
C ARG A 9 20.22 10.33 -5.33
N ASN A 10 21.44 9.92 -4.95
CA ASN A 10 21.70 8.56 -4.49
C ASN A 10 20.95 8.24 -3.20
N ARG A 11 20.97 9.16 -2.22
CA ARG A 11 20.21 9.00 -0.98
C ARG A 11 18.70 8.90 -1.24
N PHE A 12 18.16 9.83 -2.02
CA PHE A 12 16.75 9.84 -2.40
C PHE A 12 16.33 8.52 -3.07
N SER A 13 17.10 8.06 -4.06
CA SER A 13 16.80 6.80 -4.75
C SER A 13 16.84 5.60 -3.81
N GLY A 14 17.79 5.58 -2.87
CA GLY A 14 17.93 4.54 -1.85
C GLY A 14 16.75 4.48 -0.89
N GLU A 15 16.19 5.62 -0.49
CA GLU A 15 15.01 5.69 0.38
C GLU A 15 13.69 5.43 -0.39
N MET A 16 13.60 5.88 -1.64
CA MET A 16 12.40 5.79 -2.47
C MET A 16 12.15 4.36 -2.97
N LYS A 17 13.21 3.61 -3.30
CA LYS A 17 13.11 2.24 -3.83
C LYS A 17 12.33 1.27 -2.92
N PRO A 18 12.65 1.10 -1.62
CA PRO A 18 11.93 0.17 -0.76
C PRO A 18 10.46 0.58 -0.54
N LEU A 19 10.14 1.87 -0.62
CA LEU A 19 8.75 2.34 -0.52
C LEU A 19 7.95 1.93 -1.76
N LYS A 20 8.53 2.07 -2.96
CA LYS A 20 7.91 1.60 -4.21
C LYS A 20 7.70 0.08 -4.22
N GLU A 21 8.69 -0.67 -3.75
CA GLU A 21 8.58 -2.15 -3.63
C GLU A 21 7.49 -2.55 -2.63
N LYS A 22 7.40 -1.86 -1.48
CA LYS A 22 6.33 -2.07 -0.50
C LYS A 22 4.96 -1.73 -1.11
N LEU A 23 4.86 -0.65 -1.86
CA LEU A 23 3.61 -0.20 -2.47
C LEU A 23 3.09 -1.22 -3.49
N ALA A 24 3.94 -1.68 -4.41
CA ALA A 24 3.58 -2.69 -5.40
C ALA A 24 3.05 -3.98 -4.75
N LYS A 25 3.72 -4.43 -3.67
CA LYS A 25 3.24 -5.59 -2.92
C LYS A 25 1.89 -5.35 -2.24
N LEU A 26 1.68 -4.16 -1.66
CA LEU A 26 0.41 -3.81 -1.03
C LEU A 26 -0.72 -3.79 -2.07
N GLU A 27 -0.48 -3.23 -3.25
CA GLU A 27 -1.43 -3.20 -4.36
C GLU A 27 -1.80 -4.62 -4.81
N ASP A 28 -0.82 -5.50 -5.04
CA ASP A 28 -1.06 -6.90 -5.39
C ASP A 28 -1.86 -7.65 -4.30
N ASP A 29 -1.53 -7.39 -3.02
CA ASP A 29 -2.21 -8.03 -1.89
C ASP A 29 -3.66 -7.53 -1.77
N ILE A 30 -3.89 -6.23 -1.93
CA ILE A 30 -5.21 -5.59 -1.93
C ILE A 30 -6.07 -6.17 -3.06
N ASP A 31 -5.57 -6.18 -4.29
CA ASP A 31 -6.29 -6.71 -5.45
C ASP A 31 -6.71 -8.17 -5.26
N ARG A 32 -5.84 -8.98 -4.66
CA ARG A 32 -6.16 -10.38 -4.34
C ARG A 32 -7.25 -10.48 -3.26
N MET A 33 -7.15 -9.66 -2.21
CA MET A 33 -8.13 -9.68 -1.12
C MET A 33 -9.51 -9.13 -1.55
N GLU A 34 -9.57 -8.14 -2.45
CA GLU A 34 -10.84 -7.64 -3.01
C GLU A 34 -11.53 -8.71 -3.86
N LYS A 35 -10.77 -9.49 -4.63
CA LYS A 35 -11.31 -10.64 -5.39
C LYS A 35 -11.86 -11.72 -4.46
N GLU A 36 -11.07 -12.12 -3.46
CA GLU A 36 -11.50 -13.08 -2.43
C GLU A 36 -12.75 -12.61 -1.69
N LYS A 37 -12.83 -11.31 -1.38
CA LYS A 37 -13.99 -10.69 -0.74
C LYS A 37 -15.23 -10.80 -1.62
N SER A 38 -15.11 -10.47 -2.90
CA SER A 38 -16.23 -10.58 -3.85
C SER A 38 -16.74 -12.02 -3.98
N GLU A 39 -15.85 -13.01 -4.02
CA GLU A 39 -16.22 -14.43 -4.07
C GLU A 39 -16.98 -14.86 -2.81
N ILE A 40 -16.52 -14.45 -1.62
CA ILE A 40 -17.20 -14.75 -0.36
C ILE A 40 -18.55 -14.04 -0.27
N GLU A 41 -18.64 -12.78 -0.69
CA GLU A 41 -19.89 -12.01 -0.71
C GLU A 41 -20.94 -12.65 -1.64
N GLN A 42 -20.52 -13.22 -2.77
CA GLN A 42 -21.41 -13.97 -3.67
C GLN A 42 -21.96 -15.25 -3.00
N GLN A 43 -21.13 -15.96 -2.24
CA GLN A 43 -21.58 -17.15 -1.49
C GLN A 43 -22.55 -16.77 -0.36
N LEU A 44 -22.23 -15.71 0.38
CA LEU A 44 -23.06 -15.21 1.49
C LEU A 44 -24.39 -14.60 1.02
N ALA A 45 -24.49 -14.21 -0.25
CA ALA A 45 -25.73 -13.72 -0.85
C ALA A 45 -26.72 -14.84 -1.20
N ASP A 46 -26.29 -16.10 -1.27
CA ASP A 46 -27.16 -17.25 -1.51
C ASP A 46 -27.85 -17.69 -0.20
N PRO A 47 -29.19 -17.59 -0.08
CA PRO A 47 -29.91 -18.05 1.10
C PRO A 47 -29.70 -19.54 1.42
N ALA A 48 -29.49 -20.38 0.40
CA ALA A 48 -29.25 -21.82 0.57
C ALA A 48 -27.89 -22.10 1.24
N PHE A 49 -26.94 -21.16 1.16
CA PHE A 49 -25.65 -21.28 1.82
C PHE A 49 -25.78 -21.37 3.34
N TYR A 50 -26.78 -20.71 3.93
CA TYR A 50 -27.03 -20.75 5.37
C TYR A 50 -27.55 -22.09 5.88
N GLU A 51 -28.04 -22.95 4.97
CA GLU A 51 -28.50 -24.29 5.30
C GLU A 51 -27.34 -25.31 5.37
N SER A 52 -26.16 -24.95 4.85
CA SER A 52 -24.99 -25.84 4.74
C SER A 52 -24.17 -26.03 6.04
N GLY A 53 -24.44 -25.22 7.08
CA GLY A 53 -23.68 -25.25 8.34
C GLY A 53 -22.31 -24.56 8.29
N ASP A 54 -21.79 -24.19 7.12
CA ASP A 54 -20.49 -23.53 6.93
C ASP A 54 -20.55 -21.98 6.96
N ALA A 55 -21.77 -21.42 7.07
CA ALA A 55 -21.98 -19.98 7.03
C ALA A 55 -21.23 -19.22 8.13
N GLN A 56 -21.10 -19.79 9.34
CA GLN A 56 -20.42 -19.14 10.45
C GLN A 56 -18.89 -19.04 10.23
N GLY A 57 -18.28 -20.09 9.67
CA GLY A 57 -16.85 -20.09 9.33
C GLY A 57 -16.56 -19.06 8.24
N THR A 58 -17.42 -19.02 7.22
CA THR A 58 -17.30 -18.09 6.09
C THR A 58 -17.49 -16.63 6.52
N LEU A 59 -18.48 -16.33 7.38
CA LEU A 59 -18.66 -15.00 7.97
C LEU A 59 -17.45 -14.54 8.78
N LYS A 60 -16.82 -15.45 9.54
CA LYS A 60 -15.61 -15.14 10.29
C LYS A 60 -14.45 -14.82 9.33
N ASN A 61 -14.23 -15.66 8.31
CA ASN A 61 -13.19 -15.44 7.32
C ASN A 61 -13.39 -14.11 6.58
N HIS A 62 -14.63 -13.79 6.21
CA HIS A 62 -14.99 -12.49 5.62
C HIS A 62 -14.58 -11.32 6.53
N GLY A 63 -14.99 -11.36 7.81
CA GLY A 63 -14.62 -10.30 8.75
C GLY A 63 -13.10 -10.19 8.96
N ASP A 64 -12.38 -11.31 8.97
CA ASP A 64 -10.91 -11.31 9.08
C ASP A 64 -10.25 -10.71 7.83
N LEU A 65 -10.78 -11.03 6.66
CA LEU A 65 -10.37 -10.49 5.35
C LEU A 65 -10.59 -8.97 5.29
N GLU A 66 -11.78 -8.48 5.67
CA GLU A 66 -12.07 -7.05 5.71
C GLU A 66 -11.10 -6.28 6.64
N ARG A 67 -10.79 -6.85 7.81
CA ARG A 67 -9.81 -6.24 8.72
C ARG A 67 -8.40 -6.22 8.13
N ARG A 68 -8.01 -7.23 7.36
CA ARG A 68 -6.70 -7.27 6.66
C ARG A 68 -6.66 -6.27 5.50
N LEU A 69 -7.74 -6.17 4.75
CA LEU A 69 -7.91 -5.24 3.64
C LEU A 69 -7.82 -3.79 4.15
N ALA A 70 -8.56 -3.44 5.20
CA ALA A 70 -8.50 -2.12 5.83
C ALA A 70 -7.09 -1.75 6.31
N ARG A 71 -6.37 -2.71 6.93
CA ARG A 71 -4.96 -2.49 7.30
C ARG A 71 -4.05 -2.26 6.10
N SER A 72 -4.30 -2.96 5.00
CA SER A 72 -3.48 -2.84 3.79
C SER A 72 -3.70 -1.51 3.10
N TRP A 73 -4.94 -1.03 3.04
CA TRP A 73 -5.26 0.32 2.60
C TRP A 73 -4.60 1.39 3.47
N ASN A 74 -4.64 1.25 4.80
CA ASN A 74 -3.94 2.18 5.70
C ASN A 74 -2.41 2.18 5.45
N ASN A 75 -1.81 1.00 5.25
CA ASN A 75 -0.39 0.87 4.94
C ASN A 75 -0.03 1.46 3.57
N TRP A 76 -0.94 1.36 2.60
CA TRP A 76 -0.80 1.97 1.28
C TRP A 76 -0.77 3.49 1.41
N THR A 77 -1.74 4.07 2.13
CA THR A 77 -1.81 5.51 2.41
C THR A 77 -0.55 6.01 3.12
N GLU A 78 -0.08 5.29 4.13
CA GLU A 78 1.17 5.66 4.82
C GLU A 78 2.39 5.62 3.88
N ALA A 79 2.48 4.59 3.03
CA ALA A 79 3.59 4.44 2.09
C ALA A 79 3.60 5.56 1.04
N THR A 80 2.43 5.92 0.49
CA THR A 80 2.32 7.01 -0.49
C THR A 80 2.59 8.38 0.14
N SER A 81 2.03 8.68 1.30
CA SER A 81 2.35 9.93 2.02
C SER A 81 3.84 10.05 2.32
N ARG A 82 4.49 8.95 2.73
CA ARG A 82 5.95 8.97 2.97
C ARG A 82 6.76 9.18 1.69
N MET A 83 6.28 8.69 0.55
CA MET A 83 6.93 8.94 -0.75
C MET A 83 6.79 10.41 -1.15
N GLU A 84 5.62 11.02 -0.95
CA GLU A 84 5.37 12.44 -1.18
C GLU A 84 6.29 13.30 -0.30
N GLU A 85 6.34 13.05 1.01
CA GLU A 85 7.25 13.76 1.92
C GLU A 85 8.71 13.62 1.51
N LEU A 86 9.12 12.44 1.05
CA LEU A 86 10.50 12.20 0.61
C LEU A 86 10.81 12.98 -0.69
N GLN A 87 9.84 13.07 -1.60
CA GLN A 87 9.93 13.83 -2.84
C GLN A 87 10.05 15.33 -2.53
N ASP A 88 9.16 15.87 -1.68
CA ASP A 88 9.18 17.28 -1.28
C ASP A 88 10.51 17.67 -0.62
N ARG A 89 11.02 16.82 0.28
CA ARG A 89 12.34 17.03 0.91
C ARG A 89 13.49 17.00 -0.10
N PHE A 90 13.40 16.13 -1.10
CA PHE A 90 14.42 16.04 -2.14
C PHE A 90 14.41 17.30 -3.02
N ASP A 91 13.25 17.76 -3.44
CA ASP A 91 13.09 18.92 -4.30
C ASP A 91 13.56 20.21 -3.58
N ALA A 92 13.17 20.40 -2.32
CA ALA A 92 13.64 21.51 -1.50
C ALA A 92 15.17 21.50 -1.32
N ALA A 93 15.75 20.33 -1.04
CA ALA A 93 17.21 20.21 -0.89
C ALA A 93 17.96 20.43 -2.20
N LEU A 94 17.37 20.03 -3.33
CA LEU A 94 17.95 20.26 -4.65
C LEU A 94 17.93 21.75 -5.01
N GLU A 95 16.82 22.44 -4.75
CA GLU A 95 16.69 23.88 -4.93
C GLU A 95 17.73 24.65 -4.09
N GLU A 96 17.93 24.26 -2.83
CA GLU A 96 18.92 24.87 -1.96
C GLU A 96 20.35 24.71 -2.51
N ILE A 97 20.70 23.53 -3.04
CA ILE A 97 22.01 23.28 -3.67
C ILE A 97 22.19 24.11 -4.94
N MET A 98 21.13 24.32 -5.71
CA MET A 98 21.15 25.08 -6.96
C MET A 98 21.19 26.60 -6.74
N THR A 99 20.55 27.10 -5.69
CA THR A 99 20.43 28.54 -5.38
C THR A 99 21.59 29.10 -4.57
N LYS A 100 22.31 28.28 -3.81
CA LYS A 100 23.55 28.68 -3.08
C LYS A 100 24.79 28.84 -3.98
N VAL A 101 24.58 29.08 -5.28
CA VAL A 101 25.61 29.44 -6.27
C VAL A 101 25.41 30.91 -6.64
#